data_AF-A0A961BL37-F1
#
_entry.id   AF-A0A961BL37-F1
#
_cell.length_a   1.000
_cell.length_b   1.000
_cell.length_c   1.000
_cell.angle_alpha   90.00
_cell.angle_beta   90.00
_cell.angle_gamma   90.00
#
_symmetry.space_group_name_H-M   'P 1'
#
loop_
_entity.id
_entity.type
_entity.pdbx_description
1 polymer ?
#
loop_
_entity_poly.entity_id
_entity_poly.type
_entity_poly.pdbx_seq_one_letter_code
_entity_poly.pdbx_strand_id
1 'polypeptide(L)'
;MITDVKFDVHGRYKSGGGNFLANIRIDSRGVNQNMLRPGEFGDNSVCKWRFPDAYRNITSLTDWNVDPDVVNDVEIRVRRNLNQDVMYVNAFKIEVRTERPVLTLEPSLLDFGDVCVGESRSLSVRIRNDGEGFLEGHVPSGAIDDGFVVTAGSGSYHLGPGQWRDVTVAFSPTDEGQYLSSIAGDLDPLIGLPLAYEFEEIEVRGNGQSGNPTPNVTSYGFGEVAIGADSLATFLIQNGPCPSVIDVRLDDLTDDAFSVVSGGGVFIIPAGALHPVTVRFAPCRDDFFSGSLDLGPDLDFIDLSGLCNQSPCEVTGGDLSFGDVPVGEGRTLSFAIRNRGCDPLGGMLRLVDGAPEFALVGSPDYFLDPGQEAAFSVMFAPTTDDLFFGTIETGCDDISVELDGFGVLVGECSVEPIDLTFPDTPLGEETQQTFAIHNGSNVPISGDVAFADSCPAFRFVDGSGPYTLPPGGRVLVTLAFRPCEDDVYFCDVLTGCDDDVLLDGEGIGDACRVAPVDLDFGDVPIGSAVEQSFTITNDSCAELSGVLSLDDPDDVFTLVPSVAAYSIPPGDSLTVAVTFTPADEDLSFGTVITGCFDDVELVGAGVAPG
;
A
#
# COMPACT_ATOMS: atom_id res chain seq x y z
N MET A 1 -24.56 -39.76 84.67
CA MET A 1 -25.10 -40.84 85.52
C MET A 1 -25.04 -40.42 86.98
N ILE A 2 -26.07 -40.73 87.79
CA ILE A 2 -26.03 -40.50 89.24
C ILE A 2 -25.39 -41.75 89.85
N THR A 3 -24.15 -41.63 90.31
CA THR A 3 -23.31 -42.80 90.64
C THR A 3 -23.40 -43.25 92.09
N ASP A 4 -24.08 -42.53 92.98
CA ASP A 4 -24.45 -43.06 94.30
C ASP A 4 -25.53 -42.19 94.96
N VAL A 5 -26.49 -42.81 95.68
CA VAL A 5 -27.53 -42.07 96.42
C VAL A 5 -27.75 -42.69 97.80
N LYS A 6 -27.61 -41.87 98.85
CA LYS A 6 -28.02 -42.20 100.22
C LYS A 6 -28.95 -41.17 100.81
N PHE A 7 -29.91 -41.67 101.58
CA PHE A 7 -31.02 -40.91 102.13
C PHE A 7 -31.14 -41.12 103.64
N ASP A 8 -31.65 -40.10 104.35
CA ASP A 8 -32.30 -40.30 105.64
C ASP A 8 -33.41 -39.25 105.87
N VAL A 9 -34.52 -39.68 106.47
CA VAL A 9 -35.76 -38.91 106.65
C VAL A 9 -36.21 -39.02 108.09
N HIS A 10 -36.61 -37.90 108.71
CA HIS A 10 -37.21 -37.94 110.04
C HIS A 10 -38.49 -37.11 110.19
N GLY A 11 -39.57 -37.81 110.56
CA GLY A 11 -40.83 -37.27 111.07
C GLY A 11 -41.62 -38.35 111.79
N ARG A 12 -42.04 -38.07 113.04
CA ARG A 12 -42.70 -39.02 113.96
C ARG A 12 -44.21 -39.09 113.77
N TYR A 13 -44.75 -40.31 113.87
CA TYR A 13 -46.17 -40.62 113.89
C TYR A 13 -46.55 -41.28 115.23
N LYS A 14 -47.79 -41.06 115.70
CA LYS A 14 -48.38 -41.71 116.89
C LYS A 14 -49.60 -42.54 116.45
N SER A 15 -49.72 -43.73 117.04
CA SER A 15 -50.41 -44.92 116.56
C SER A 15 -51.91 -44.83 116.21
N GLY A 16 -52.25 -45.38 115.03
CA GLY A 16 -53.54 -45.97 114.68
C GLY A 16 -53.29 -46.90 113.48
N GLY A 17 -53.65 -48.19 113.59
CA GLY A 17 -53.16 -49.29 112.75
C GLY A 17 -53.14 -49.06 111.23
N GLY A 18 -51.99 -49.32 110.61
CA GLY A 18 -51.77 -49.37 109.16
C GLY A 18 -50.29 -49.24 108.84
N ASN A 19 -49.71 -50.19 108.08
CA ASN A 19 -48.38 -50.00 107.49
C ASN A 19 -48.50 -48.89 106.44
N PHE A 20 -47.73 -47.80 106.57
CA PHE A 20 -47.66 -46.76 105.54
C PHE A 20 -46.27 -46.77 104.91
N LEU A 21 -46.24 -46.95 103.59
CA LEU A 21 -45.11 -46.66 102.71
C LEU A 21 -45.16 -45.16 102.38
N ALA A 22 -44.02 -44.48 102.39
CA ALA A 22 -43.87 -43.16 101.81
C ALA A 22 -42.96 -43.30 100.59
N ASN A 23 -43.52 -43.09 99.39
CA ASN A 23 -42.73 -42.98 98.17
C ASN A 23 -42.26 -41.54 98.02
N ILE A 24 -40.96 -41.35 97.83
CA ILE A 24 -40.39 -40.05 97.46
C ILE A 24 -40.24 -40.06 95.95
N ARG A 25 -41.04 -39.25 95.26
CA ARG A 25 -40.87 -38.99 93.83
C ARG A 25 -39.89 -37.86 93.66
N ILE A 26 -38.69 -38.15 93.14
CA ILE A 26 -37.73 -37.11 92.75
C ILE A 26 -38.12 -36.66 91.35
N ASP A 27 -38.85 -35.54 91.26
CA ASP A 27 -39.05 -34.84 89.99
C ASP A 27 -37.77 -34.03 89.72
N SER A 28 -37.09 -34.29 88.60
CA SER A 28 -35.86 -33.59 88.22
C SER A 28 -36.12 -32.15 87.75
N ARG A 29 -37.28 -31.59 88.08
CA ARG A 29 -37.62 -30.19 87.85
C ARG A 29 -37.11 -29.36 89.01
N GLY A 30 -36.01 -28.65 88.78
CA GLY A 30 -35.61 -27.55 89.65
C GLY A 30 -36.67 -26.45 89.66
N VAL A 31 -37.66 -26.52 90.56
CA VAL A 31 -38.31 -25.40 91.23
C VAL A 31 -38.81 -25.90 92.60
N ASN A 32 -38.38 -25.27 93.68
CA ASN A 32 -38.86 -25.52 95.05
C ASN A 32 -40.39 -25.53 95.13
N GLN A 33 -41.01 -26.69 95.40
CA GLN A 33 -42.38 -26.75 95.91
C GLN A 33 -42.48 -27.73 97.09
N ASN A 34 -42.95 -27.20 98.22
CA ASN A 34 -43.25 -27.94 99.44
C ASN A 34 -44.49 -28.81 99.24
N MET A 35 -44.39 -30.14 99.35
CA MET A 35 -45.57 -31.02 99.40
C MET A 35 -46.07 -31.18 100.84
N LEU A 36 -47.32 -30.74 101.09
CA LEU A 36 -48.05 -30.90 102.35
C LEU A 36 -49.00 -32.12 102.28
N ARG A 37 -48.72 -33.10 103.16
CA ARG A 37 -49.55 -34.18 103.77
C ARG A 37 -50.34 -35.19 102.87
N PRO A 38 -50.33 -36.50 103.20
CA PRO A 38 -51.01 -37.54 102.43
C PRO A 38 -52.46 -37.81 102.89
N GLY A 39 -53.33 -38.11 101.92
CA GLY A 39 -54.66 -38.70 102.11
C GLY A 39 -54.91 -39.82 101.09
N GLU A 40 -55.09 -41.03 101.62
CA GLU A 40 -55.74 -42.25 101.09
C GLU A 40 -55.68 -42.60 99.58
N PHE A 41 -54.94 -43.67 99.26
CA PHE A 41 -55.23 -44.54 98.10
C PHE A 41 -55.17 -46.01 98.52
N GLY A 42 -56.20 -46.75 98.09
CA GLY A 42 -56.37 -48.18 98.33
C GLY A 42 -55.66 -49.08 97.31
N ASP A 43 -55.36 -50.27 97.82
CA ASP A 43 -55.15 -51.59 97.19
C ASP A 43 -54.17 -51.82 96.04
N ASN A 44 -53.08 -52.50 96.43
CA ASN A 44 -52.46 -53.71 95.83
C ASN A 44 -52.17 -53.71 94.32
N SER A 45 -50.93 -53.94 93.90
CA SER A 45 -50.25 -55.23 94.03
C SER A 45 -48.77 -55.12 93.61
N VAL A 46 -47.83 -55.81 94.28
CA VAL A 46 -46.89 -56.80 93.68
C VAL A 46 -46.15 -57.55 94.82
N CYS A 47 -45.91 -58.84 94.56
CA CYS A 47 -45.41 -59.96 95.35
C CYS A 47 -44.27 -59.73 96.37
N LYS A 48 -44.39 -60.46 97.50
CA LYS A 48 -43.33 -60.71 98.49
C LYS A 48 -42.43 -61.88 98.06
N TRP A 49 -41.11 -61.71 98.16
CA TRP A 49 -40.18 -62.82 98.38
C TRP A 49 -39.54 -62.69 99.78
N ARG A 50 -39.34 -63.84 100.42
CA ARG A 50 -38.95 -64.00 101.83
C ARG A 50 -37.55 -64.62 101.88
N PHE A 51 -36.65 -64.06 102.68
CA PHE A 51 -35.42 -64.74 103.11
C PHE A 51 -35.32 -64.75 104.65
N PRO A 52 -34.82 -65.85 105.26
CA PRO A 52 -34.88 -66.10 106.70
C PRO A 52 -33.77 -65.40 107.50
N ASP A 53 -34.03 -65.24 108.80
CA ASP A 53 -33.33 -64.39 109.78
C ASP A 53 -31.85 -64.74 110.06
N ALA A 54 -30.98 -63.72 110.24
CA ALA A 54 -30.41 -63.29 111.53
C ALA A 54 -29.14 -62.40 111.43
N TYR A 55 -29.14 -61.26 112.15
CA TYR A 55 -28.02 -60.35 112.57
C TYR A 55 -27.19 -59.48 111.57
N ARG A 56 -27.21 -58.15 111.81
CA ARG A 56 -26.10 -57.15 112.00
C ARG A 56 -26.40 -55.76 111.40
N ASN A 57 -25.93 -54.70 112.10
CA ASN A 57 -25.97 -53.29 111.66
C ASN A 57 -25.17 -53.09 110.36
N ILE A 58 -25.70 -52.29 109.43
CA ILE A 58 -25.02 -51.84 108.21
C ILE A 58 -24.82 -50.32 108.30
N THR A 59 -23.57 -49.86 108.38
CA THR A 59 -23.20 -48.43 108.46
C THR A 59 -22.76 -47.82 107.11
N SER A 60 -22.66 -48.63 106.05
CA SER A 60 -22.50 -48.14 104.68
C SER A 60 -22.73 -49.25 103.66
N LEU A 61 -23.61 -49.02 102.68
CA LEU A 61 -23.48 -49.65 101.37
C LEU A 61 -22.63 -48.75 100.48
N THR A 62 -21.64 -49.34 99.82
CA THR A 62 -21.00 -48.82 98.63
C THR A 62 -20.98 -49.98 97.65
N ASP A 63 -21.42 -49.70 96.43
CA ASP A 63 -20.99 -50.27 95.15
C ASP A 63 -22.08 -50.87 94.25
N TRP A 64 -21.86 -50.66 92.95
CA TRP A 64 -22.44 -51.17 91.71
C TRP A 64 -23.57 -50.44 90.95
N ASN A 65 -23.29 -50.25 89.66
CA ASN A 65 -24.10 -49.78 88.52
C ASN A 65 -25.62 -49.75 88.73
N VAL A 66 -26.18 -48.57 88.52
CA VAL A 66 -27.61 -48.40 88.24
C VAL A 66 -27.82 -48.49 86.73
N ASP A 67 -28.63 -49.47 86.33
CA ASP A 67 -29.16 -49.65 84.97
C ASP A 67 -29.94 -48.38 84.54
N PRO A 68 -29.60 -47.72 83.43
CA PRO A 68 -30.23 -46.47 83.01
C PRO A 68 -31.69 -46.61 82.53
N ASP A 69 -32.18 -47.83 82.28
CA ASP A 69 -33.52 -48.06 81.70
C ASP A 69 -34.66 -48.23 82.72
N VAL A 70 -34.38 -48.11 84.02
CA VAL A 70 -35.41 -48.18 85.06
C VAL A 70 -35.64 -46.80 85.65
N VAL A 71 -36.81 -46.24 85.34
CA VAL A 71 -37.39 -45.04 85.96
C VAL A 71 -37.15 -45.05 87.47
N ASN A 72 -36.43 -44.02 87.92
CA ASN A 72 -35.95 -43.77 89.28
C ASN A 72 -36.91 -44.21 90.40
N ASP A 73 -36.56 -45.26 91.13
CA ASP A 73 -37.01 -45.47 92.51
C ASP A 73 -35.80 -45.95 93.34
N VAL A 74 -35.42 -45.17 94.35
CA VAL A 74 -34.46 -45.62 95.38
C VAL A 74 -35.22 -45.98 96.65
N GLU A 75 -35.21 -47.27 97.01
CA GLU A 75 -35.91 -47.80 98.18
C GLU A 75 -35.03 -47.73 99.44
N ILE A 76 -35.52 -47.12 100.53
CA ILE A 76 -34.83 -47.05 101.84
C ILE A 76 -35.63 -47.84 102.87
N ARG A 77 -35.01 -48.82 103.54
CA ARG A 77 -35.66 -49.63 104.59
C ARG A 77 -35.16 -49.26 105.99
N VAL A 78 -36.09 -48.88 106.86
CA VAL A 78 -35.82 -48.65 108.29
C VAL A 78 -36.42 -49.79 109.12
N ARG A 79 -35.61 -50.50 109.90
CA ARG A 79 -36.06 -51.56 110.83
C ARG A 79 -36.45 -50.96 112.20
N ARG A 80 -37.61 -51.35 112.73
CA ARG A 80 -38.06 -51.01 114.10
C ARG A 80 -37.50 -52.01 115.12
N ASN A 81 -37.00 -51.54 116.25
CA ASN A 81 -36.74 -52.35 117.45
C ASN A 81 -37.92 -52.22 118.43
N LEU A 82 -38.36 -53.34 119.01
CA LEU A 82 -39.68 -53.47 119.65
C LEU A 82 -39.85 -52.83 121.05
N ASN A 83 -38.91 -52.05 121.60
CA ASN A 83 -39.00 -51.62 123.02
C ASN A 83 -38.72 -50.12 123.34
N GLN A 84 -38.62 -49.19 122.39
CA GLN A 84 -38.58 -47.74 122.68
C GLN A 84 -39.26 -46.92 121.57
N ASP A 85 -40.16 -46.04 121.97
CA ASP A 85 -41.24 -45.53 121.10
C ASP A 85 -40.84 -44.34 120.19
N VAL A 86 -39.56 -44.17 119.79
CA VAL A 86 -38.78 -42.91 119.94
C VAL A 86 -37.44 -42.67 119.14
N MET A 87 -37.31 -42.65 117.79
CA MET A 87 -36.06 -42.17 117.09
C MET A 87 -36.13 -40.71 116.55
N TYR A 88 -34.99 -39.98 116.46
CA TYR A 88 -34.79 -38.67 115.81
C TYR A 88 -33.55 -38.68 114.88
N VAL A 89 -33.62 -38.08 113.70
CA VAL A 89 -32.48 -37.69 112.84
C VAL A 89 -32.70 -36.24 112.43
N ASN A 90 -31.63 -35.45 112.46
CA ASN A 90 -31.60 -34.07 112.02
C ASN A 90 -30.91 -34.02 110.64
N ALA A 91 -31.48 -33.22 109.72
CA ALA A 91 -31.31 -33.24 108.26
C ALA A 91 -29.88 -33.12 107.68
N PHE A 92 -29.76 -33.41 106.37
CA PHE A 92 -28.55 -33.20 105.55
C PHE A 92 -28.87 -32.44 104.23
N LYS A 93 -27.87 -31.72 103.68
CA LYS A 93 -27.92 -31.01 102.38
C LYS A 93 -27.44 -31.94 101.26
N ILE A 94 -28.09 -31.87 100.09
CA ILE A 94 -27.71 -32.63 98.88
C ILE A 94 -27.21 -31.66 97.80
N GLU A 95 -26.13 -32.04 97.12
CA GLU A 95 -25.58 -31.36 95.95
C GLU A 95 -25.39 -32.41 94.84
N VAL A 96 -26.05 -32.23 93.70
CA VAL A 96 -26.06 -33.18 92.57
C VAL A 96 -25.09 -32.68 91.50
N ARG A 97 -24.13 -33.50 91.06
CA ARG A 97 -23.26 -33.21 89.91
C ARG A 97 -23.60 -34.14 88.75
N THR A 98 -23.94 -33.58 87.60
CA THR A 98 -24.17 -34.36 86.36
C THR A 98 -22.97 -34.19 85.45
N GLU A 99 -22.20 -35.25 85.22
CA GLU A 99 -21.20 -35.30 84.14
C GLU A 99 -21.94 -35.25 82.81
N ARG A 100 -21.82 -34.12 82.11
CA ARG A 100 -22.41 -33.89 80.79
C ARG A 100 -21.29 -33.57 79.81
N PRO A 101 -21.25 -34.19 78.62
CA PRO A 101 -20.36 -33.72 77.56
C PRO A 101 -20.77 -32.30 77.14
N VAL A 102 -19.80 -31.50 76.72
CA VAL A 102 -20.02 -30.19 76.13
C VAL A 102 -19.24 -30.18 74.82
N LEU A 103 -19.95 -30.21 73.70
CA LEU A 103 -19.35 -30.02 72.37
C LEU A 103 -18.88 -28.58 72.25
N THR A 104 -17.68 -28.39 71.72
CA THR A 104 -17.17 -27.07 71.37
C THR A 104 -16.44 -27.17 70.04
N LEU A 105 -16.83 -26.32 69.09
CA LEU A 105 -16.24 -26.19 67.77
C LEU A 105 -15.35 -24.95 67.72
N GLU A 106 -14.08 -25.13 67.38
CA GLU A 106 -13.14 -24.03 67.25
C GLU A 106 -12.36 -24.12 65.91
N PRO A 107 -12.65 -23.24 64.93
CA PRO A 107 -13.76 -22.26 64.87
C PRO A 107 -15.12 -22.92 64.54
N SER A 108 -16.23 -22.23 64.81
CA SER A 108 -17.59 -22.67 64.43
C SER A 108 -17.93 -22.43 62.95
N LEU A 109 -17.12 -21.64 62.24
CA LEU A 109 -17.24 -21.34 60.81
C LEU A 109 -15.88 -21.54 60.14
N LEU A 110 -15.86 -22.36 59.08
CA LEU A 110 -14.73 -22.44 58.16
C LEU A 110 -15.02 -21.56 56.95
N ASP A 111 -14.46 -20.36 56.97
CA ASP A 111 -14.51 -19.41 55.85
C ASP A 111 -13.26 -19.54 54.98
N PHE A 112 -13.44 -20.14 53.80
CA PHE A 112 -12.38 -20.35 52.84
C PHE A 112 -12.06 -19.08 52.03
N GLY A 113 -12.89 -18.04 52.12
CA GLY A 113 -12.75 -16.81 51.35
C GLY A 113 -12.82 -17.06 49.84
N ASP A 114 -12.12 -16.22 49.08
CA ASP A 114 -11.97 -16.36 47.64
C ASP A 114 -10.98 -17.47 47.29
N VAL A 115 -11.40 -18.43 46.48
CA VAL A 115 -10.56 -19.50 45.94
C VAL A 115 -10.81 -19.59 44.44
N CYS A 116 -9.73 -19.65 43.66
CA CYS A 116 -9.83 -19.75 42.21
C CYS A 116 -10.44 -21.10 41.79
N VAL A 117 -11.27 -21.07 40.75
CA VAL A 117 -11.84 -22.29 40.15
C VAL A 117 -10.70 -23.25 39.76
N GLY A 118 -10.83 -24.52 40.18
CA GLY A 118 -9.83 -25.57 39.96
C GLY A 118 -8.67 -25.62 40.98
N GLU A 119 -8.52 -24.58 41.82
CA GLU A 119 -7.59 -24.61 42.95
C GLU A 119 -8.26 -25.18 44.22
N SER A 120 -7.47 -25.41 45.27
CA SER A 120 -7.99 -25.97 46.52
C SER A 120 -7.39 -25.29 47.74
N ARG A 121 -8.23 -25.00 48.74
CA ARG A 121 -7.81 -24.48 50.04
C ARG A 121 -8.31 -25.39 51.16
N SER A 122 -7.47 -25.67 52.14
CA SER A 122 -7.86 -26.49 53.29
C SER A 122 -7.83 -25.69 54.59
N LEU A 123 -8.85 -25.88 55.42
CA LEU A 123 -8.95 -25.36 56.78
C LEU A 123 -9.32 -26.50 57.72
N SER A 124 -9.01 -26.34 59.01
CA SER A 124 -9.33 -27.35 60.01
C SER A 124 -10.20 -26.77 61.12
N VAL A 125 -11.15 -27.56 61.58
CA VAL A 125 -11.97 -27.30 62.77
C VAL A 125 -11.62 -28.31 63.85
N ARG A 126 -11.55 -27.84 65.09
CA ARG A 126 -11.37 -28.69 66.26
C ARG A 126 -12.72 -28.99 66.91
N ILE A 127 -13.03 -30.28 66.99
CA ILE A 127 -14.10 -30.82 67.83
C ILE A 127 -13.49 -31.12 69.19
N ARG A 128 -13.90 -30.41 70.25
CA ARG A 128 -13.42 -30.62 71.62
C ARG A 128 -14.57 -30.96 72.56
N ASN A 129 -14.29 -31.84 73.52
CA ASN A 129 -15.18 -32.08 74.64
C ASN A 129 -14.75 -31.27 75.87
N ASP A 130 -15.44 -30.16 76.12
CA ASP A 130 -15.21 -29.29 77.29
C ASP A 130 -16.05 -29.69 78.50
N GLY A 131 -16.84 -30.74 78.37
CA GLY A 131 -17.65 -31.29 79.44
C GLY A 131 -16.91 -32.33 80.26
N GLU A 132 -17.60 -32.84 81.28
CA GLU A 132 -17.07 -33.84 82.21
C GLU A 132 -17.53 -35.27 81.86
N GLY A 133 -18.43 -35.45 80.86
CA GLY A 133 -18.87 -36.75 80.32
C GLY A 133 -18.23 -37.08 78.96
N PHE A 134 -18.37 -38.30 78.42
CA PHE A 134 -17.85 -38.66 77.10
C PHE A 134 -18.67 -38.06 75.95
N LEU A 135 -17.99 -37.52 74.93
CA LEU A 135 -18.58 -36.99 73.70
C LEU A 135 -18.33 -37.98 72.56
N GLU A 136 -19.40 -38.55 72.01
CA GLU A 136 -19.38 -39.45 70.85
C GLU A 136 -20.01 -38.77 69.63
N GLY A 137 -19.69 -39.26 68.44
CA GLY A 137 -20.28 -38.77 67.20
C GLY A 137 -19.54 -39.29 65.97
N HIS A 138 -19.97 -38.83 64.79
CA HIS A 138 -19.39 -39.26 63.52
C HIS A 138 -19.16 -38.09 62.56
N VAL A 139 -17.97 -38.02 61.99
CA VAL A 139 -17.63 -37.06 60.92
C VAL A 139 -17.75 -37.77 59.57
N PRO A 140 -18.59 -37.29 58.63
CA PRO A 140 -18.75 -37.94 57.34
C PRO A 140 -17.41 -37.99 56.57
N SER A 141 -17.22 -39.04 55.79
CA SER A 141 -16.06 -39.18 54.90
C SER A 141 -16.43 -38.77 53.47
N GLY A 142 -15.57 -37.99 52.81
CA GLY A 142 -15.75 -37.63 51.39
C GLY A 142 -16.42 -36.26 51.19
N ALA A 143 -17.10 -36.10 50.06
CA ALA A 143 -17.77 -34.85 49.70
C ALA A 143 -18.90 -34.55 50.69
N ILE A 144 -18.92 -33.31 51.18
CA ILE A 144 -19.97 -32.77 52.04
C ILE A 144 -21.08 -32.22 51.14
N ASP A 145 -20.67 -31.35 50.21
CA ASP A 145 -21.51 -30.65 49.24
C ASP A 145 -20.64 -30.21 48.06
N ASP A 146 -21.22 -29.58 47.05
CA ASP A 146 -20.48 -29.10 45.89
C ASP A 146 -19.32 -28.19 46.30
N GLY A 147 -18.12 -28.52 45.84
CA GLY A 147 -16.88 -27.84 46.22
C GLY A 147 -16.30 -28.15 47.62
N PHE A 148 -16.98 -28.83 48.56
CA PHE A 148 -16.43 -29.13 49.90
C PHE A 148 -16.19 -30.61 50.16
N VAL A 149 -15.00 -30.98 50.66
CA VAL A 149 -14.61 -32.37 50.94
C VAL A 149 -13.90 -32.50 52.29
N VAL A 150 -14.30 -33.47 53.12
CA VAL A 150 -13.51 -33.86 54.30
C VAL A 150 -12.29 -34.67 53.83
N THR A 151 -11.11 -34.11 54.06
CA THR A 151 -9.83 -34.71 53.63
C THR A 151 -9.08 -35.41 54.76
N ALA A 152 -9.34 -35.03 56.02
CA ALA A 152 -8.78 -35.70 57.19
C ALA A 152 -9.70 -35.58 58.41
N GLY A 153 -9.62 -36.54 59.34
CA GLY A 153 -10.39 -36.53 60.60
C GLY A 153 -11.80 -37.13 60.51
N SER A 154 -12.16 -37.77 59.39
CA SER A 154 -13.45 -38.47 59.22
C SER A 154 -13.60 -39.71 60.11
N GLY A 155 -14.82 -40.23 60.22
CA GLY A 155 -15.18 -41.43 60.96
C GLY A 155 -15.70 -41.14 62.37
N SER A 156 -16.05 -42.21 63.10
CA SER A 156 -16.59 -42.10 64.46
C SER A 156 -15.52 -41.68 65.47
N TYR A 157 -15.93 -40.98 66.53
CA TYR A 157 -15.07 -40.55 67.63
C TYR A 157 -15.68 -40.82 69.00
N HIS A 158 -14.82 -40.93 70.01
CA HIS A 158 -15.16 -41.09 71.42
C HIS A 158 -14.14 -40.27 72.22
N LEU A 159 -14.57 -39.10 72.70
CA LEU A 159 -13.71 -38.09 73.32
C LEU A 159 -14.04 -37.98 74.82
N GLY A 160 -13.08 -38.31 75.68
CA GLY A 160 -13.18 -38.04 77.12
C GLY A 160 -13.04 -36.54 77.45
N PRO A 161 -13.21 -36.15 78.72
CA PRO A 161 -13.07 -34.75 79.15
C PRO A 161 -11.74 -34.13 78.71
N GLY A 162 -11.80 -32.97 78.05
CA GLY A 162 -10.65 -32.24 77.54
C GLY A 162 -9.97 -32.86 76.30
N GLN A 163 -10.48 -33.97 75.75
CA GLN A 163 -9.98 -34.55 74.50
C GLN A 163 -10.57 -33.85 73.27
N TRP A 164 -9.87 -33.92 72.15
CA TRP A 164 -10.27 -33.29 70.90
C TRP A 164 -9.95 -34.13 69.66
N ARG A 165 -10.58 -33.77 68.54
CA ARG A 165 -10.32 -34.27 67.19
C ARG A 165 -10.29 -33.08 66.23
N ASP A 166 -9.26 -33.04 65.38
CA ASP A 166 -9.18 -32.07 64.29
C ASP A 166 -9.74 -32.68 63.01
N VAL A 167 -10.64 -31.96 62.35
CA VAL A 167 -11.23 -32.32 61.05
C VAL A 167 -10.75 -31.31 60.02
N THR A 168 -10.18 -31.78 58.91
CA THR A 168 -9.71 -30.92 57.82
C THR A 168 -10.67 -31.02 56.64
N VAL A 169 -11.11 -29.86 56.19
CA VAL A 169 -12.04 -29.68 55.07
C VAL A 169 -11.30 -28.94 53.98
N ALA A 170 -11.37 -29.44 52.75
CA ALA A 170 -10.90 -28.76 51.56
C ALA A 170 -12.08 -28.14 50.82
N PHE A 171 -11.88 -26.92 50.32
CA PHE A 171 -12.76 -26.24 49.39
C PHE A 171 -12.07 -26.14 48.03
N SER A 172 -12.74 -26.65 46.99
CA SER A 172 -12.27 -26.76 45.61
C SER A 172 -13.42 -26.38 44.66
N PRO A 173 -13.68 -25.07 44.42
CA PRO A 173 -14.80 -24.62 43.60
C PRO A 173 -14.61 -25.05 42.13
N THR A 174 -15.70 -25.53 41.51
CA THR A 174 -15.76 -25.88 40.08
C THR A 174 -16.28 -24.75 39.21
N ASP A 175 -17.04 -23.84 39.78
CA ASP A 175 -17.67 -22.71 39.11
C ASP A 175 -17.51 -21.43 39.93
N GLU A 176 -17.73 -20.28 39.29
CA GLU A 176 -17.74 -18.99 39.99
C GLU A 176 -19.03 -18.84 40.81
N GLY A 177 -18.90 -18.34 42.04
CA GLY A 177 -20.05 -18.05 42.90
C GLY A 177 -19.86 -18.40 44.36
N GLN A 178 -20.90 -18.11 45.14
CA GLN A 178 -20.90 -18.37 46.59
C GLN A 178 -21.31 -19.81 46.88
N TYR A 179 -20.48 -20.50 47.65
CA TYR A 179 -20.73 -21.83 48.18
C TYR A 179 -21.01 -21.70 49.69
N LEU A 180 -22.14 -22.25 50.12
CA LEU A 180 -22.54 -22.28 51.53
C LEU A 180 -23.10 -23.67 51.84
N SER A 181 -22.53 -24.33 52.83
CA SER A 181 -22.99 -25.63 53.29
C SER A 181 -22.73 -25.80 54.79
N SER A 182 -23.17 -26.92 55.35
CA SER A 182 -22.88 -27.28 56.72
C SER A 182 -22.46 -28.74 56.82
N ILE A 183 -21.49 -29.02 57.70
CA ILE A 183 -21.13 -30.39 58.03
C ILE A 183 -22.10 -30.87 59.10
N ALA A 184 -23.22 -31.43 58.65
CA ALA A 184 -24.10 -32.22 59.51
C ALA A 184 -23.41 -33.56 59.82
N GLY A 185 -22.44 -33.52 60.74
CA GLY A 185 -22.10 -34.75 61.45
C GLY A 185 -23.33 -35.16 62.27
N ASP A 186 -23.60 -36.45 62.36
CA ASP A 186 -24.45 -36.98 63.43
C ASP A 186 -23.62 -36.81 64.73
N LEU A 187 -23.50 -35.55 65.17
CA LEU A 187 -22.88 -35.11 66.42
C LEU A 187 -23.91 -35.34 67.52
N ASP A 188 -24.55 -36.51 67.48
CA ASP A 188 -25.52 -36.92 68.48
C ASP A 188 -24.71 -37.45 69.67
N PRO A 189 -24.73 -36.77 70.83
CA PRO A 189 -24.26 -37.38 72.05
C PRO A 189 -25.25 -38.49 72.41
N LEU A 190 -25.10 -39.66 71.77
CA LEU A 190 -26.05 -40.75 71.84
C LEU A 190 -26.10 -41.36 73.25
N ILE A 191 -26.97 -40.84 74.11
CA ILE A 191 -27.67 -41.62 75.13
C ILE A 191 -29.14 -41.17 75.22
N GLY A 192 -29.96 -41.71 74.32
CA GLY A 192 -31.35 -42.13 74.58
C GLY A 192 -32.27 -41.25 75.43
N LEU A 193 -32.41 -39.95 75.16
CA LEU A 193 -33.52 -39.13 75.68
C LEU A 193 -34.08 -38.22 74.57
N PRO A 194 -35.41 -38.09 74.38
CA PRO A 194 -35.99 -37.14 73.45
C PRO A 194 -36.13 -35.78 74.13
N LEU A 195 -35.05 -34.99 74.20
CA LEU A 195 -35.15 -33.57 74.55
C LEU A 195 -34.13 -32.77 73.73
N ALA A 196 -34.65 -31.77 73.01
CA ALA A 196 -33.98 -30.80 72.15
C ALA A 196 -32.58 -30.40 72.65
N TYR A 197 -31.55 -30.91 71.98
CA TYR A 197 -30.23 -30.28 71.94
C TYR A 197 -30.16 -29.48 70.64
N GLU A 198 -29.65 -28.25 70.71
CA GLU A 198 -29.30 -27.50 69.52
C GLU A 198 -28.19 -28.29 68.80
N PHE A 199 -28.46 -28.70 67.56
CA PHE A 199 -27.44 -29.26 66.70
C PHE A 199 -26.46 -28.14 66.37
N GLU A 200 -25.22 -28.25 66.86
CA GLU A 200 -24.16 -27.31 66.49
C GLU A 200 -23.49 -27.84 65.22
N GLU A 201 -23.88 -27.32 64.07
CA GLU A 201 -23.29 -27.67 62.78
C GLU A 201 -22.02 -26.84 62.53
N ILE A 202 -21.03 -27.43 61.86
CA ILE A 202 -19.89 -26.66 61.35
C ILE A 202 -20.35 -25.99 60.06
N GLU A 203 -20.50 -24.67 60.07
CA GLU A 203 -20.77 -23.91 58.86
C GLU A 203 -19.50 -23.85 57.99
N VAL A 204 -19.65 -24.13 56.69
CA VAL A 204 -18.58 -23.98 55.71
C VAL A 204 -19.03 -23.02 54.62
N ARG A 205 -18.18 -22.04 54.29
CA ARG A 205 -18.45 -21.11 53.20
C ARG A 205 -17.20 -20.79 52.39
N GLY A 206 -17.38 -20.54 51.11
CA GLY A 206 -16.32 -20.14 50.20
C GLY A 206 -16.89 -19.41 48.99
N ASN A 207 -16.04 -18.69 48.28
CA ASN A 207 -16.41 -18.02 47.04
C ASN A 207 -15.47 -18.49 45.93
N GLY A 208 -16.03 -19.17 44.93
CA GLY A 208 -15.31 -19.51 43.70
C GLY A 208 -15.12 -18.25 42.86
N GLN A 209 -13.89 -17.97 42.44
CA GLN A 209 -13.58 -16.86 41.54
C GLN A 209 -12.92 -17.35 40.26
N SER A 210 -13.18 -16.66 39.15
CA SER A 210 -12.56 -16.90 37.86
C SER A 210 -11.72 -15.69 37.43
N GLY A 211 -10.81 -15.87 36.47
CA GLY A 211 -10.11 -14.74 35.87
C GLY A 211 -11.01 -14.02 34.86
N ASN A 212 -11.74 -14.76 34.03
CA ASN A 212 -12.61 -14.24 32.97
C ASN A 212 -12.01 -13.03 32.20
N PRO A 213 -10.95 -13.25 31.39
CA PRO A 213 -10.31 -12.19 30.63
C PRO A 213 -11.32 -11.47 29.73
N THR A 214 -11.44 -10.16 29.89
CA THR A 214 -12.38 -9.33 29.11
C THR A 214 -11.63 -8.27 28.30
N PRO A 215 -11.93 -8.12 27.00
CA PRO A 215 -11.34 -7.06 26.20
C PRO A 215 -11.96 -5.69 26.56
N ASN A 216 -11.19 -4.62 26.39
CA ASN A 216 -11.68 -3.26 26.62
C ASN A 216 -12.72 -2.76 25.59
N VAL A 217 -12.86 -3.48 24.47
CA VAL A 217 -13.83 -3.22 23.39
C VAL A 217 -14.30 -4.55 22.80
N THR A 218 -15.51 -4.60 22.25
CA THR A 218 -16.05 -5.78 21.54
C THR A 218 -15.93 -5.67 20.03
N SER A 219 -15.64 -4.48 19.50
CA SER A 219 -15.39 -4.27 18.07
C SER A 219 -14.46 -3.10 17.83
N TYR A 220 -13.75 -3.14 16.70
CA TYR A 220 -12.83 -2.10 16.27
C TYR A 220 -12.77 -1.99 14.74
N GLY A 221 -12.96 -0.76 14.24
CA GLY A 221 -12.79 -0.42 12.84
C GLY A 221 -11.48 0.32 12.62
N PHE A 222 -10.61 -0.20 11.77
CA PHE A 222 -9.37 0.46 11.35
C PHE A 222 -9.61 1.63 10.38
N GLY A 223 -10.84 1.76 9.86
CA GLY A 223 -11.21 2.78 8.88
C GLY A 223 -10.65 2.47 7.49
N GLU A 224 -10.49 3.52 6.68
CA GLU A 224 -9.85 3.43 5.37
C GLU A 224 -8.33 3.47 5.51
N VAL A 225 -7.65 2.45 4.99
CA VAL A 225 -6.19 2.33 4.98
C VAL A 225 -5.72 2.07 3.56
N ALA A 226 -4.71 2.83 3.13
CA ALA A 226 -4.12 2.77 1.81
C ALA A 226 -3.29 1.49 1.58
N ILE A 227 -3.15 1.06 0.32
CA ILE A 227 -2.29 -0.08 -0.03
C ILE A 227 -0.84 0.21 0.36
N GLY A 228 -0.22 -0.73 1.06
CA GLY A 228 1.17 -0.62 1.54
C GLY A 228 1.34 0.25 2.79
N ALA A 229 0.25 0.77 3.36
CA ALA A 229 0.25 1.42 4.66
C ALA A 229 -0.14 0.44 5.77
N ASP A 230 0.33 0.73 6.99
CA ASP A 230 0.00 -0.04 8.19
C ASP A 230 -0.84 0.79 9.14
N SER A 231 -1.91 0.18 9.66
CA SER A 231 -2.67 0.72 10.78
C SER A 231 -2.57 -0.25 11.96
N LEU A 232 -2.18 0.28 13.13
CA LEU A 232 -1.96 -0.51 14.34
C LEU A 232 -2.99 -0.14 15.40
N ALA A 233 -3.61 -1.15 16.03
CA ALA A 233 -4.51 -0.98 17.17
C ALA A 233 -4.03 -1.86 18.32
N THR A 234 -4.08 -1.35 19.55
CA THR A 234 -3.75 -2.12 20.76
C THR A 234 -4.99 -2.27 21.64
N PHE A 235 -5.36 -3.51 21.88
CA PHE A 235 -6.46 -3.93 22.76
C PHE A 235 -5.90 -4.31 24.12
N LEU A 236 -6.61 -3.94 25.18
CA LEU A 236 -6.22 -4.27 26.54
C LEU A 236 -7.16 -5.36 27.06
N ILE A 237 -6.59 -6.53 27.36
CA ILE A 237 -7.31 -7.65 27.96
C ILE A 237 -7.13 -7.55 29.47
N GLN A 238 -8.23 -7.31 30.18
CA GLN A 238 -8.23 -7.23 31.63
C GLN A 238 -8.61 -8.58 32.22
N ASN A 239 -7.72 -9.13 33.04
CA ASN A 239 -7.99 -10.35 33.78
C ASN A 239 -8.47 -10.04 35.20
N GLY A 240 -9.41 -10.83 35.67
CA GLY A 240 -9.98 -10.80 37.01
C GLY A 240 -9.03 -11.38 38.08
N PRO A 241 -9.54 -11.66 39.28
CA PRO A 241 -8.73 -11.95 40.47
C PRO A 241 -8.01 -13.31 40.44
N CYS A 242 -8.26 -14.15 39.44
CA CYS A 242 -7.60 -15.45 39.27
C CYS A 242 -6.79 -15.51 37.96
N PRO A 243 -5.67 -16.26 37.91
CA PRO A 243 -4.94 -16.47 36.66
C PRO A 243 -5.80 -17.15 35.60
N SER A 244 -5.68 -16.73 34.35
CA SER A 244 -6.38 -17.34 33.22
C SER A 244 -5.42 -17.73 32.11
N VAL A 245 -5.63 -18.94 31.57
CA VAL A 245 -4.97 -19.38 30.34
C VAL A 245 -5.81 -18.89 29.17
N ILE A 246 -5.17 -18.20 28.22
CA ILE A 246 -5.79 -17.59 27.05
C ILE A 246 -5.03 -18.03 25.80
N ASP A 247 -5.70 -18.11 24.64
CA ASP A 247 -5.07 -18.32 23.34
C ASP A 247 -5.52 -17.23 22.38
N VAL A 248 -4.69 -16.21 22.22
CA VAL A 248 -5.03 -15.03 21.41
C VAL A 248 -4.67 -15.28 19.95
N ARG A 249 -5.67 -15.38 19.10
CA ARG A 249 -5.50 -15.67 17.67
C ARG A 249 -6.52 -14.89 16.83
N LEU A 250 -6.23 -14.76 15.55
CA LEU A 250 -7.20 -14.23 14.59
C LEU A 250 -8.05 -15.40 14.07
N ASP A 251 -9.36 -15.19 13.97
CA ASP A 251 -10.32 -16.14 13.41
C ASP A 251 -11.29 -15.40 12.47
N ASP A 252 -12.11 -16.15 11.73
CA ASP A 252 -13.13 -15.64 10.80
C ASP A 252 -12.64 -14.55 9.80
N LEU A 253 -11.36 -14.63 9.43
CA LEU A 253 -10.71 -13.69 8.52
C LEU A 253 -11.27 -13.83 7.09
N THR A 254 -11.67 -12.71 6.49
CA THR A 254 -11.95 -12.67 5.04
C THR A 254 -10.68 -12.74 4.21
N ASP A 255 -9.54 -12.31 4.76
CA ASP A 255 -8.26 -12.16 4.08
C ASP A 255 -7.09 -12.05 5.09
N ASP A 256 -5.84 -12.08 4.63
CA ASP A 256 -4.63 -12.01 5.47
C ASP A 256 -4.17 -10.57 5.82
N ALA A 257 -4.98 -9.57 5.46
CA ALA A 257 -4.76 -8.16 5.81
C ALA A 257 -4.65 -7.88 7.32
N PHE A 258 -5.13 -8.78 8.20
CA PHE A 258 -4.98 -8.67 9.65
C PHE A 258 -3.85 -9.57 10.16
N SER A 259 -2.99 -9.04 11.04
CA SER A 259 -1.96 -9.83 11.73
C SER A 259 -1.75 -9.39 13.17
N VAL A 260 -1.49 -10.34 14.07
CA VAL A 260 -1.11 -10.02 15.46
C VAL A 260 0.37 -9.68 15.50
N VAL A 261 0.69 -8.44 15.89
CA VAL A 261 2.06 -7.93 16.01
C VAL A 261 2.68 -8.34 17.35
N SER A 262 1.89 -8.31 18.43
CA SER A 262 2.32 -8.70 19.77
C SER A 262 1.14 -9.09 20.65
N GLY A 263 1.42 -9.91 21.67
CA GLY A 263 0.41 -10.35 22.64
C GLY A 263 -0.47 -11.52 22.19
N GLY A 264 -0.14 -12.16 21.06
CA GLY A 264 -0.80 -13.37 20.54
C GLY A 264 -0.28 -14.68 21.13
N GLY A 265 -0.98 -15.77 20.81
CA GLY A 265 -0.67 -17.15 21.18
C GLY A 265 -1.17 -17.57 22.56
N VAL A 266 -0.71 -18.73 23.02
CA VAL A 266 -1.09 -19.33 24.31
C VAL A 266 -0.22 -18.80 25.45
N PHE A 267 -0.82 -18.21 26.47
CA PHE A 267 -0.12 -17.75 27.67
C PHE A 267 -1.05 -17.65 28.90
N ILE A 268 -0.48 -17.36 30.06
CA ILE A 268 -1.22 -17.11 31.30
C ILE A 268 -1.23 -15.62 31.58
N ILE A 269 -2.41 -15.02 31.73
CA ILE A 269 -2.54 -13.68 32.28
C ILE A 269 -2.58 -13.80 33.82
N PRO A 270 -1.66 -13.17 34.56
CA PRO A 270 -1.71 -13.18 36.01
C PRO A 270 -3.01 -12.56 36.56
N ALA A 271 -3.34 -12.91 37.80
CA ALA A 271 -4.48 -12.31 38.52
C ALA A 271 -4.41 -10.78 38.55
N GLY A 272 -5.50 -10.12 38.16
CA GLY A 272 -5.67 -8.67 38.15
C GLY A 272 -4.82 -7.93 37.11
N ALA A 273 -4.08 -8.65 36.25
CA ALA A 273 -3.18 -8.05 35.29
C ALA A 273 -3.91 -7.59 34.02
N LEU A 274 -3.30 -6.62 33.33
CA LEU A 274 -3.66 -6.21 31.98
C LEU A 274 -2.67 -6.80 31.00
N HIS A 275 -3.17 -7.34 29.90
CA HIS A 275 -2.35 -7.85 28.80
C HIS A 275 -2.65 -7.09 27.50
N PRO A 276 -1.68 -6.35 26.94
CA PRO A 276 -1.87 -5.66 25.66
C PRO A 276 -1.69 -6.61 24.48
N VAL A 277 -2.64 -6.58 23.54
CA VAL A 277 -2.58 -7.26 22.24
C VAL A 277 -2.58 -6.21 21.14
N THR A 278 -1.57 -6.23 20.28
CA THR A 278 -1.47 -5.29 19.15
C THR A 278 -1.75 -6.02 17.84
N VAL A 279 -2.74 -5.54 17.11
CA VAL A 279 -3.13 -6.04 15.78
C VAL A 279 -2.77 -4.99 14.73
N ARG A 280 -2.24 -5.45 13.61
CA ARG A 280 -1.97 -4.68 12.40
C ARG A 280 -3.01 -4.99 11.35
N PHE A 281 -3.52 -3.94 10.71
CA PHE A 281 -4.28 -4.00 9.48
C PHE A 281 -3.44 -3.39 8.35
N ALA A 282 -3.19 -4.18 7.30
CA ALA A 282 -2.37 -3.82 6.15
C ALA A 282 -3.03 -4.35 4.86
N PRO A 283 -4.04 -3.64 4.31
CA PRO A 283 -4.75 -4.09 3.12
C PRO A 283 -3.86 -3.98 1.87
N CYS A 284 -4.13 -4.86 0.91
CA CYS A 284 -3.36 -4.97 -0.33
C CYS A 284 -4.21 -4.89 -1.61
N ARG A 285 -5.52 -4.66 -1.51
CA ARG A 285 -6.44 -4.44 -2.64
C ARG A 285 -7.64 -3.60 -2.21
N ASP A 286 -8.37 -3.07 -3.18
CA ASP A 286 -9.67 -2.42 -2.95
C ASP A 286 -10.69 -3.48 -2.48
N ASP A 287 -11.04 -3.44 -1.20
CA ASP A 287 -11.97 -4.39 -0.59
C ASP A 287 -12.42 -3.92 0.81
N PHE A 288 -13.46 -4.59 1.32
CA PHE A 288 -13.84 -4.55 2.73
C PHE A 288 -13.32 -5.80 3.44
N PHE A 289 -12.54 -5.59 4.49
CA PHE A 289 -11.90 -6.65 5.26
C PHE A 289 -12.59 -6.80 6.62
N SER A 290 -12.87 -8.03 7.02
CA SER A 290 -13.38 -8.35 8.35
C SER A 290 -12.72 -9.58 8.95
N GLY A 291 -12.78 -9.68 10.28
CA GLY A 291 -12.25 -10.79 11.04
C GLY A 291 -12.56 -10.65 12.52
N SER A 292 -12.11 -11.58 13.35
CA SER A 292 -12.24 -11.50 14.80
C SER A 292 -10.89 -11.76 15.49
N LEU A 293 -10.66 -11.10 16.62
CA LEU A 293 -9.61 -11.47 17.57
C LEU A 293 -10.24 -12.38 18.63
N ASP A 294 -10.00 -13.68 18.47
CA ASP A 294 -10.41 -14.73 19.40
C ASP A 294 -9.45 -14.77 20.59
N LEU A 295 -10.03 -14.81 21.80
CA LEU A 295 -9.29 -14.92 23.05
C LEU A 295 -9.22 -16.39 23.54
N GLY A 296 -9.96 -17.30 22.91
CA GLY A 296 -10.02 -18.70 23.30
C GLY A 296 -11.43 -19.14 23.69
N PRO A 297 -11.59 -20.41 24.08
CA PRO A 297 -12.91 -21.00 24.29
C PRO A 297 -13.66 -20.31 25.43
N ASP A 298 -14.96 -20.08 25.19
CA ASP A 298 -15.91 -19.49 26.15
C ASP A 298 -15.56 -18.07 26.61
N LEU A 299 -14.69 -17.36 25.87
CA LEU A 299 -14.32 -15.95 26.10
C LEU A 299 -14.92 -15.03 25.03
N ASP A 300 -15.03 -13.75 25.36
CA ASP A 300 -15.45 -12.72 24.41
C ASP A 300 -14.37 -12.51 23.32
N PHE A 301 -14.80 -12.22 22.10
CA PHE A 301 -13.93 -11.87 20.97
C PHE A 301 -14.07 -10.38 20.60
N ILE A 302 -13.14 -9.87 19.79
CA ILE A 302 -13.21 -8.51 19.24
C ILE A 302 -13.44 -8.57 17.73
N ASP A 303 -14.56 -8.04 17.25
CA ASP A 303 -14.81 -7.90 15.82
C ASP A 303 -13.89 -6.84 15.20
N LEU A 304 -13.21 -7.19 14.12
CA LEU A 304 -12.30 -6.33 13.38
C LEU A 304 -12.89 -6.00 12.01
N SER A 305 -12.77 -4.73 11.60
CA SER A 305 -13.14 -4.29 10.25
C SER A 305 -12.16 -3.27 9.71
N GLY A 306 -12.00 -3.23 8.39
CA GLY A 306 -11.14 -2.29 7.69
C GLY A 306 -11.56 -2.15 6.23
N LEU A 307 -11.23 -1.01 5.62
CA LEU A 307 -11.52 -0.71 4.23
C LEU A 307 -10.24 -0.29 3.52
N CYS A 308 -10.14 -0.63 2.24
CA CYS A 308 -9.21 -0.01 1.31
C CYS A 308 -9.98 0.33 0.04
N ASN A 309 -9.83 1.54 -0.48
CA ASN A 309 -10.53 2.06 -1.67
C ASN A 309 -9.54 2.52 -2.76
N GLN A 310 -8.34 1.95 -2.77
CA GLN A 310 -7.28 2.29 -3.72
C GLN A 310 -7.05 1.15 -4.69
N SER A 311 -6.92 1.48 -5.98
CA SER A 311 -6.51 0.51 -6.99
C SER A 311 -5.08 0.03 -6.70
N PRO A 312 -4.79 -1.28 -6.86
CA PRO A 312 -3.43 -1.81 -6.72
C PRO A 312 -2.51 -1.41 -7.89
N CYS A 313 -3.07 -0.89 -8.98
CA CYS A 313 -2.26 -0.38 -10.08
C CYS A 313 -1.79 1.06 -9.80
N GLU A 314 -0.48 1.27 -9.88
CA GLU A 314 0.13 2.59 -9.87
C GLU A 314 0.78 2.88 -11.23
N VAL A 315 0.45 4.03 -11.82
CA VAL A 315 1.15 4.57 -12.99
C VAL A 315 2.14 5.64 -12.53
N THR A 316 3.41 5.49 -12.90
CA THR A 316 4.48 6.45 -12.60
C THR A 316 5.06 7.01 -13.90
N GLY A 317 5.46 8.27 -13.89
CA GLY A 317 5.93 8.99 -15.09
C GLY A 317 4.92 10.00 -15.66
N GLY A 318 3.64 9.90 -15.29
CA GLY A 318 2.59 10.88 -15.64
C GLY A 318 2.39 11.05 -17.15
N ASP A 319 1.76 12.17 -17.52
CA ASP A 319 1.56 12.58 -18.92
C ASP A 319 2.89 12.81 -19.64
N LEU A 320 2.96 12.42 -20.91
CA LEU A 320 4.17 12.50 -21.72
C LEU A 320 4.13 13.72 -22.65
N SER A 321 4.86 14.77 -22.29
CA SER A 321 5.11 15.91 -23.16
C SER A 321 6.44 15.75 -23.90
N PHE A 322 6.35 15.58 -25.21
CA PHE A 322 7.50 15.41 -26.10
C PHE A 322 8.16 16.74 -26.49
N GLY A 323 7.49 17.87 -26.25
CA GLY A 323 7.93 19.19 -26.67
C GLY A 323 8.13 19.30 -28.18
N ASP A 324 9.05 20.17 -28.60
CA ASP A 324 9.38 20.35 -30.01
C ASP A 324 10.25 19.19 -30.51
N VAL A 325 9.78 18.51 -31.55
CA VAL A 325 10.49 17.43 -32.24
C VAL A 325 10.58 17.76 -33.73
N PRO A 326 11.79 17.75 -34.33
CA PRO A 326 11.93 18.03 -35.75
C PRO A 326 11.10 17.06 -36.59
N VAL A 327 10.34 17.58 -37.57
CA VAL A 327 9.61 16.76 -38.55
C VAL A 327 10.54 15.73 -39.21
N GLY A 328 10.09 14.47 -39.29
CA GLY A 328 10.86 13.36 -39.83
C GLY A 328 11.86 12.71 -38.86
N GLU A 329 12.08 13.30 -37.68
CA GLU A 329 12.79 12.66 -36.57
C GLU A 329 11.83 12.01 -35.57
N GLY A 330 12.37 11.31 -34.57
CA GLY A 330 11.57 10.64 -33.55
C GLY A 330 12.15 10.84 -32.15
N ARG A 331 11.26 11.04 -31.17
CA ARG A 331 11.61 11.12 -29.75
C ARG A 331 10.84 10.05 -28.97
N THR A 332 11.53 9.33 -28.10
CA THR A 332 10.91 8.33 -27.22
C THR A 332 10.89 8.82 -25.78
N LEU A 333 9.73 8.74 -25.13
CA LEU A 333 9.56 8.92 -23.68
C LEU A 333 8.95 7.67 -23.08
N SER A 334 9.04 7.52 -21.76
CA SER A 334 8.58 6.33 -21.05
C SER A 334 7.82 6.66 -19.78
N PHE A 335 6.85 5.82 -19.46
CA PHE A 335 6.16 5.74 -18.17
C PHE A 335 6.26 4.30 -17.65
N ALA A 336 5.85 4.05 -16.41
CA ALA A 336 5.86 2.71 -15.86
C ALA A 336 4.57 2.39 -15.11
N ILE A 337 4.19 1.11 -15.13
CA ILE A 337 3.07 0.56 -14.37
C ILE A 337 3.64 -0.37 -13.30
N ARG A 338 3.20 -0.18 -12.06
CA ARG A 338 3.62 -0.97 -10.91
C ARG A 338 2.43 -1.61 -10.24
N ASN A 339 2.56 -2.90 -9.90
CA ASN A 339 1.60 -3.62 -9.08
C ASN A 339 1.95 -3.43 -7.59
N ARG A 340 1.13 -2.68 -6.87
CA ARG A 340 1.23 -2.51 -5.41
C ARG A 340 0.42 -3.52 -4.61
N GLY A 341 -0.46 -4.28 -5.27
CA GLY A 341 -1.35 -5.22 -4.61
C GLY A 341 -0.74 -6.58 -4.32
N CYS A 342 -1.58 -7.47 -3.78
CA CYS A 342 -1.23 -8.85 -3.42
C CYS A 342 -1.59 -9.88 -4.50
N ASP A 343 -2.43 -9.52 -5.47
CA ASP A 343 -2.80 -10.37 -6.60
C ASP A 343 -2.03 -9.95 -7.87
N PRO A 344 -1.74 -10.87 -8.82
CA PRO A 344 -1.13 -10.50 -10.10
C PRO A 344 -1.99 -9.52 -10.89
N LEU A 345 -1.35 -8.47 -11.43
CA LEU A 345 -1.99 -7.42 -12.21
C LEU A 345 -1.70 -7.63 -13.70
N GLY A 346 -2.75 -7.85 -14.49
CA GLY A 346 -2.65 -8.00 -15.95
C GLY A 346 -3.45 -6.93 -16.69
N GLY A 347 -2.92 -6.44 -17.80
CA GLY A 347 -3.57 -5.42 -18.62
C GLY A 347 -2.96 -5.29 -20.01
N MET A 348 -3.57 -4.45 -20.83
CA MET A 348 -3.11 -4.13 -22.18
C MET A 348 -3.20 -2.62 -22.38
N LEU A 349 -2.11 -2.00 -22.82
CA LEU A 349 -2.10 -0.61 -23.24
C LEU A 349 -2.85 -0.43 -24.55
N ARG A 350 -3.66 0.63 -24.64
CA ARG A 350 -4.33 1.01 -25.88
C ARG A 350 -4.14 2.50 -26.14
N LEU A 351 -3.60 2.83 -27.30
CA LEU A 351 -3.60 4.22 -27.79
C LEU A 351 -5.00 4.53 -28.31
N VAL A 352 -5.62 5.58 -27.78
CA VAL A 352 -6.98 6.03 -28.06
C VAL A 352 -6.94 7.49 -28.45
N ASP A 353 -7.71 7.84 -29.48
CA ASP A 353 -7.78 9.21 -30.01
C ASP A 353 -6.40 9.84 -30.29
N GLY A 354 -5.38 9.00 -30.50
CA GLY A 354 -4.01 9.40 -30.75
C GLY A 354 -3.77 9.66 -32.23
N ALA A 355 -3.05 10.75 -32.51
CA ALA A 355 -2.52 11.00 -33.83
C ALA A 355 -1.57 9.86 -34.27
N PRO A 356 -1.53 9.51 -35.57
CA PRO A 356 -0.69 8.41 -36.08
C PRO A 356 0.82 8.59 -35.83
N GLU A 357 1.24 9.80 -35.46
CA GLU A 357 2.59 10.19 -35.07
C GLU A 357 3.03 9.56 -33.72
N PHE A 358 2.09 9.11 -32.89
CA PHE A 358 2.37 8.39 -31.65
C PHE A 358 2.31 6.88 -31.85
N ALA A 359 3.32 6.16 -31.37
CA ALA A 359 3.39 4.70 -31.44
C ALA A 359 3.92 4.10 -30.13
N LEU A 360 3.24 3.07 -29.63
CA LEU A 360 3.74 2.22 -28.55
C LEU A 360 4.95 1.42 -29.04
N VAL A 361 6.02 1.43 -28.25
CA VAL A 361 7.25 0.69 -28.54
C VAL A 361 7.25 -0.61 -27.73
N GLY A 362 7.23 -1.74 -28.43
CA GLY A 362 7.27 -3.08 -27.81
C GLY A 362 5.87 -3.67 -27.58
N SER A 363 5.76 -4.55 -26.57
CA SER A 363 4.51 -5.22 -26.23
C SER A 363 3.58 -4.26 -25.47
N PRO A 364 2.30 -4.12 -25.87
CA PRO A 364 1.31 -3.37 -25.10
C PRO A 364 0.77 -4.18 -23.91
N ASP A 365 0.89 -5.51 -23.94
CA ASP A 365 0.42 -6.40 -22.87
C ASP A 365 1.41 -6.45 -21.71
N TYR A 366 0.88 -6.55 -20.49
CA TYR A 366 1.66 -6.78 -19.29
C TYR A 366 0.96 -7.71 -18.30
N PHE A 367 1.80 -8.37 -17.49
CA PHE A 367 1.40 -9.22 -16.38
C PHE A 367 2.46 -9.08 -15.29
N LEU A 368 2.07 -8.52 -14.15
CA LEU A 368 2.96 -8.12 -13.06
C LEU A 368 2.58 -8.85 -11.78
N ASP A 369 3.48 -9.68 -11.28
CA ASP A 369 3.35 -10.24 -9.94
C ASP A 369 3.42 -9.12 -8.87
N PRO A 370 2.93 -9.36 -7.64
CA PRO A 370 3.00 -8.40 -6.54
C PRO A 370 4.37 -7.74 -6.38
N GLY A 371 4.39 -6.41 -6.36
CA GLY A 371 5.59 -5.59 -6.22
C GLY A 371 6.41 -5.37 -7.50
N GLN A 372 6.07 -6.03 -8.62
CA GLN A 372 6.75 -5.84 -9.90
C GLN A 372 6.33 -4.54 -10.61
N GLU A 373 7.20 -4.09 -11.52
CA GLU A 373 7.01 -2.90 -12.33
C GLU A 373 7.44 -3.18 -13.78
N ALA A 374 6.71 -2.63 -14.75
CA ALA A 374 7.07 -2.63 -16.16
C ALA A 374 7.11 -1.19 -16.70
N ALA A 375 8.17 -0.88 -17.45
CA ALA A 375 8.30 0.38 -18.17
C ALA A 375 7.79 0.23 -19.60
N PHE A 376 7.03 1.21 -20.07
CA PHE A 376 6.50 1.30 -21.42
C PHE A 376 7.03 2.55 -22.08
N SER A 377 7.31 2.45 -23.37
CA SER A 377 7.88 3.53 -24.16
C SER A 377 6.93 3.92 -25.28
N VAL A 378 6.83 5.22 -25.52
CA VAL A 378 6.02 5.82 -26.58
C VAL A 378 6.97 6.61 -27.46
N MET A 379 6.94 6.34 -28.76
CA MET A 379 7.63 7.12 -29.77
C MET A 379 6.68 8.17 -30.33
N PHE A 380 7.14 9.42 -30.42
CA PHE A 380 6.51 10.48 -31.19
C PHE A 380 7.39 10.80 -32.39
N ALA A 381 6.84 10.69 -33.60
CA ALA A 381 7.53 10.94 -34.86
C ALA A 381 6.66 11.85 -35.77
N PRO A 382 6.73 13.18 -35.61
CA PRO A 382 5.89 14.10 -36.35
C PRO A 382 6.20 14.12 -37.85
N THR A 383 5.15 14.21 -38.67
CA THR A 383 5.27 14.29 -40.14
C THR A 383 4.94 15.67 -40.71
N THR A 384 4.37 16.57 -39.89
CA THR A 384 4.04 17.95 -40.25
C THR A 384 4.35 18.91 -39.10
N ASP A 385 4.44 20.20 -39.42
CA ASP A 385 4.63 21.30 -38.46
C ASP A 385 3.30 21.61 -37.74
N ASP A 386 2.94 20.82 -36.72
CA ASP A 386 1.68 20.97 -35.98
C ASP A 386 1.78 20.40 -34.55
N LEU A 387 0.78 20.73 -33.73
CA LEU A 387 0.59 20.18 -32.39
C LEU A 387 -0.25 18.90 -32.45
N PHE A 388 0.28 17.82 -31.90
CA PHE A 388 -0.38 16.53 -31.84
C PHE A 388 -0.72 16.16 -30.40
N PHE A 389 -1.85 15.47 -30.26
CA PHE A 389 -2.33 14.92 -28.98
C PHE A 389 -2.65 13.43 -29.12
N GLY A 390 -2.68 12.74 -27.99
CA GLY A 390 -3.22 11.40 -27.88
C GLY A 390 -3.37 10.96 -26.44
N THR A 391 -4.08 9.87 -26.23
CA THR A 391 -4.31 9.34 -24.89
C THR A 391 -4.01 7.85 -24.88
N ILE A 392 -3.29 7.37 -23.86
CA ILE A 392 -3.08 5.94 -23.63
C ILE A 392 -3.99 5.49 -22.50
N GLU A 393 -4.91 4.57 -22.80
CA GLU A 393 -5.60 3.79 -21.80
C GLU A 393 -4.63 2.74 -21.26
N THR A 394 -4.35 2.78 -19.96
CA THR A 394 -3.32 1.93 -19.33
C THR A 394 -3.80 0.53 -18.95
N GLY A 395 -5.12 0.31 -19.03
CA GLY A 395 -5.75 -0.90 -18.48
C GLY A 395 -5.84 -0.91 -16.95
N CYS A 396 -5.37 0.14 -16.28
CA CYS A 396 -5.61 0.38 -14.86
C CYS A 396 -6.87 1.24 -14.68
N ASP A 397 -7.73 0.87 -13.72
CA ASP A 397 -9.05 1.47 -13.49
C ASP A 397 -9.04 3.01 -13.60
N ASP A 398 -9.58 3.51 -14.72
CA ASP A 398 -9.71 4.92 -15.08
C ASP A 398 -8.42 5.79 -15.06
N ILE A 399 -7.23 5.17 -15.15
CA ILE A 399 -5.96 5.90 -15.30
C ILE A 399 -5.55 5.95 -16.77
N SER A 400 -5.52 7.16 -17.35
CA SER A 400 -4.94 7.44 -18.66
C SER A 400 -3.58 8.13 -18.55
N VAL A 401 -2.81 8.07 -19.63
CA VAL A 401 -1.61 8.88 -19.83
C VAL A 401 -1.86 9.77 -21.05
N GLU A 402 -1.87 11.08 -20.84
CA GLU A 402 -2.02 12.04 -21.94
C GLU A 402 -0.68 12.26 -22.65
N LEU A 403 -0.74 12.48 -23.96
CA LEU A 403 0.39 12.70 -24.84
C LEU A 403 0.24 14.05 -25.54
N ASP A 404 1.32 14.82 -25.57
CA ASP A 404 1.42 16.05 -26.37
C ASP A 404 2.82 16.18 -27.01
N GLY A 405 2.87 16.70 -28.23
CA GLY A 405 4.12 16.97 -28.93
C GLY A 405 3.93 17.88 -30.12
N PHE A 406 4.89 18.76 -30.37
CA PHE A 406 4.85 19.69 -31.49
C PHE A 406 5.89 19.27 -32.53
N GLY A 407 5.47 19.03 -33.77
CA GLY A 407 6.37 18.86 -34.89
C GLY A 407 6.91 20.21 -35.32
N VAL A 408 8.23 20.39 -35.43
CA VAL A 408 8.84 21.64 -35.94
C VAL A 408 9.59 21.41 -37.24
N LEU A 409 9.42 22.29 -38.23
CA LEU A 409 10.33 22.36 -39.37
C LEU A 409 11.65 23.01 -38.91
N VAL A 410 12.77 22.42 -39.30
CA VAL A 410 14.10 22.92 -38.95
C VAL A 410 14.90 23.09 -40.23
N GLY A 411 15.51 24.26 -40.40
CA GLY A 411 16.28 24.64 -41.58
C GLY A 411 15.41 25.19 -42.71
N GLU A 412 16.06 25.69 -43.76
CA GLU A 412 15.42 26.37 -44.89
C GLU A 412 16.09 26.01 -46.22
N CYS A 413 15.46 26.39 -47.33
CA CYS A 413 16.16 26.37 -48.61
C CYS A 413 17.16 27.53 -48.66
N SER A 414 18.36 27.28 -49.17
CA SER A 414 19.37 28.33 -49.40
C SER A 414 19.94 28.25 -50.80
N VAL A 415 20.34 29.40 -51.32
CA VAL A 415 20.91 29.56 -52.66
C VAL A 415 22.27 30.24 -52.55
N GLU A 416 23.30 29.68 -53.18
CA GLU A 416 24.66 30.26 -53.15
C GLU A 416 25.39 30.08 -54.50
N PRO A 417 25.92 31.18 -55.09
CA PRO A 417 25.65 32.58 -54.74
C PRO A 417 24.25 33.05 -55.22
N ILE A 418 23.71 34.09 -54.59
CA ILE A 418 22.47 34.78 -55.01
C ILE A 418 22.69 35.85 -56.09
N ASP A 419 23.95 36.29 -56.25
CA ASP A 419 24.36 37.21 -57.32
C ASP A 419 25.42 36.49 -58.16
N LEU A 420 25.16 36.34 -59.46
CA LEU A 420 26.00 35.61 -60.39
C LEU A 420 26.51 36.53 -61.50
N THR A 421 27.68 37.12 -61.25
CA THR A 421 28.38 37.97 -62.21
C THR A 421 29.15 37.16 -63.23
N PHE A 422 28.84 37.37 -64.50
CA PHE A 422 29.59 36.86 -65.63
C PHE A 422 30.76 37.81 -65.96
N PRO A 423 31.92 37.27 -66.36
CA PRO A 423 33.02 38.12 -66.82
C PRO A 423 32.65 38.83 -68.14
N ASP A 424 33.29 39.96 -68.41
CA ASP A 424 33.20 40.67 -69.69
C ASP A 424 33.42 39.67 -70.84
N THR A 425 32.38 39.49 -71.67
CA THR A 425 32.35 38.44 -72.68
C THR A 425 32.32 39.09 -74.06
N PRO A 426 33.27 38.75 -74.96
CA PRO A 426 33.24 39.23 -76.33
C PRO A 426 31.92 38.87 -77.03
N LEU A 427 31.45 39.75 -77.92
CA LEU A 427 30.24 39.48 -78.69
C LEU A 427 30.32 38.11 -79.39
N GLY A 428 29.21 37.38 -79.36
CA GLY A 428 29.09 36.07 -80.00
C GLY A 428 29.83 34.92 -79.29
N GLU A 429 30.65 35.18 -78.27
CA GLU A 429 31.28 34.15 -77.42
C GLU A 429 30.39 33.76 -76.24
N GLU A 430 30.70 32.63 -75.57
CA GLU A 430 29.91 32.12 -74.44
C GLU A 430 30.81 31.94 -73.20
N THR A 431 30.35 32.45 -72.06
CA THR A 431 30.92 32.16 -70.74
C THR A 431 29.87 31.47 -69.86
N GLN A 432 30.32 30.69 -68.88
CA GLN A 432 29.42 29.94 -68.00
C GLN A 432 29.73 30.22 -66.54
N GLN A 433 28.67 30.26 -65.73
CA GLN A 433 28.72 30.39 -64.28
C GLN A 433 27.71 29.43 -63.64
N THR A 434 27.91 29.11 -62.36
CA THR A 434 27.05 28.18 -61.63
C THR A 434 26.64 28.73 -60.27
N PHE A 435 25.44 28.36 -59.85
CA PHE A 435 25.00 28.49 -58.47
C PHE A 435 24.41 27.17 -57.97
N ALA A 436 24.24 27.06 -56.66
CA ALA A 436 23.70 25.86 -56.02
C ALA A 436 22.45 26.20 -55.20
N ILE A 437 21.45 25.35 -55.31
CA ILE A 437 20.27 25.35 -54.42
C ILE A 437 20.45 24.20 -53.44
N HIS A 438 20.36 24.50 -52.15
CA HIS A 438 20.61 23.57 -51.05
C HIS A 438 19.36 23.44 -50.18
N ASN A 439 18.93 22.20 -49.93
CA ASN A 439 17.91 21.92 -48.93
C ASN A 439 18.53 21.78 -47.55
N GLY A 440 18.49 22.85 -46.76
CA GLY A 440 18.88 22.84 -45.36
C GLY A 440 17.80 22.31 -44.42
N SER A 441 16.59 22.08 -44.91
CA SER A 441 15.48 21.62 -44.08
C SER A 441 15.52 20.11 -43.79
N ASN A 442 14.81 19.69 -42.74
CA ASN A 442 14.63 18.29 -42.35
C ASN A 442 13.56 17.53 -43.17
N VAL A 443 12.92 18.18 -44.15
CA VAL A 443 11.93 17.58 -45.05
C VAL A 443 12.33 17.77 -46.52
N PRO A 444 11.80 16.98 -47.46
CA PRO A 444 12.00 17.26 -48.88
C PRO A 444 11.41 18.62 -49.27
N ILE A 445 12.16 19.42 -50.03
CA ILE A 445 11.67 20.66 -50.64
C ILE A 445 11.49 20.47 -52.14
N SER A 446 10.55 21.22 -52.72
CA SER A 446 10.33 21.25 -54.17
C SER A 446 10.26 22.69 -54.67
N GLY A 447 10.76 22.92 -55.87
CA GLY A 447 10.73 24.21 -56.56
C GLY A 447 10.84 24.04 -58.06
N ASP A 448 10.89 25.14 -58.80
CA ASP A 448 11.03 25.19 -60.25
C ASP A 448 12.01 26.30 -60.62
N VAL A 449 13.10 25.94 -61.30
CA VAL A 449 14.13 26.90 -61.73
C VAL A 449 13.77 27.44 -63.10
N ALA A 450 13.51 28.73 -63.20
CA ALA A 450 13.14 29.39 -64.45
C ALA A 450 13.60 30.85 -64.48
N PHE A 451 13.67 31.46 -65.66
CA PHE A 451 13.84 32.90 -65.75
C PHE A 451 12.55 33.61 -65.32
N ALA A 452 12.69 34.70 -64.55
CA ALA A 452 11.54 35.53 -64.15
C ALA A 452 10.90 36.22 -65.37
N ASP A 453 11.72 36.64 -66.32
CA ASP A 453 11.35 37.36 -67.53
C ASP A 453 12.15 36.89 -68.76
N SER A 454 12.02 37.58 -69.89
CA SER A 454 12.80 37.30 -71.10
C SER A 454 14.27 37.70 -70.91
N CYS A 455 15.17 36.72 -70.85
CA CYS A 455 16.61 36.93 -70.69
C CYS A 455 17.40 36.50 -71.95
N PRO A 456 17.44 37.32 -73.02
CA PRO A 456 17.90 36.88 -74.34
C PRO A 456 19.40 36.53 -74.41
N ALA A 457 20.23 37.14 -73.57
CA ALA A 457 21.67 36.87 -73.52
C ALA A 457 22.03 35.71 -72.57
N PHE A 458 21.08 35.21 -71.78
CA PHE A 458 21.30 34.14 -70.81
C PHE A 458 20.57 32.86 -71.21
N ARG A 459 21.16 31.70 -70.94
CA ARG A 459 20.55 30.40 -71.22
C ARG A 459 20.91 29.38 -70.14
N PHE A 460 19.95 28.56 -69.73
CA PHE A 460 20.24 27.39 -68.91
C PHE A 460 21.02 26.34 -69.71
N VAL A 461 22.16 25.92 -69.17
CA VAL A 461 22.96 24.80 -69.66
C VAL A 461 22.49 23.51 -69.00
N ASP A 462 22.27 23.56 -67.67
CA ASP A 462 21.78 22.44 -66.86
C ASP A 462 21.08 22.95 -65.59
N GLY A 463 20.24 22.11 -64.98
CA GLY A 463 19.61 22.39 -63.68
C GLY A 463 18.35 23.27 -63.71
N SER A 464 17.77 23.54 -64.88
CA SER A 464 16.49 24.26 -65.01
C SER A 464 15.27 23.33 -64.85
N GLY A 465 14.11 23.91 -64.51
CA GLY A 465 12.83 23.21 -64.38
C GLY A 465 12.57 22.66 -62.97
N PRO A 466 11.59 21.76 -62.82
CA PRO A 466 11.10 21.36 -61.52
C PRO A 466 12.08 20.42 -60.82
N TYR A 467 12.28 20.62 -59.52
CA TYR A 467 13.12 19.77 -58.69
C TYR A 467 12.44 19.35 -57.38
N THR A 468 12.94 18.26 -56.82
CA THR A 468 12.66 17.84 -55.44
C THR A 468 13.98 17.44 -54.79
N LEU A 469 14.36 18.10 -53.70
CA LEU A 469 15.59 17.83 -52.97
C LEU A 469 15.28 17.15 -51.63
N PRO A 470 15.84 15.96 -51.32
CA PRO A 470 15.76 15.41 -49.98
C PRO A 470 16.54 16.29 -48.98
N PRO A 471 16.35 16.11 -47.66
CA PRO A 471 17.14 16.81 -46.63
C PRO A 471 18.65 16.70 -46.89
N GLY A 472 19.37 17.82 -46.85
CA GLY A 472 20.80 17.91 -47.18
C GLY A 472 21.14 17.74 -48.67
N GLY A 473 20.13 17.56 -49.53
CA GLY A 473 20.29 17.49 -50.97
C GLY A 473 20.64 18.85 -51.59
N ARG A 474 21.24 18.83 -52.78
CA ARG A 474 21.53 20.03 -53.57
C ARG A 474 21.35 19.80 -55.06
N VAL A 475 20.99 20.85 -55.79
CA VAL A 475 21.07 20.91 -57.25
C VAL A 475 22.03 22.02 -57.67
N LEU A 476 22.85 21.75 -58.69
CA LEU A 476 23.70 22.76 -59.31
C LEU A 476 22.99 23.25 -60.57
N VAL A 477 22.88 24.57 -60.70
CA VAL A 477 22.32 25.23 -61.88
C VAL A 477 23.46 25.87 -62.64
N THR A 478 23.57 25.57 -63.93
CA THR A 478 24.60 26.13 -64.80
C THR A 478 23.96 27.02 -65.84
N LEU A 479 24.43 28.26 -65.91
CA LEU A 479 23.97 29.27 -66.85
C LEU A 479 25.10 29.64 -67.80
N ALA A 480 24.72 29.92 -69.04
CA ALA A 480 25.59 30.47 -70.07
C ALA A 480 25.17 31.91 -70.37
N PHE A 481 26.15 32.80 -70.51
CA PHE A 481 25.99 34.16 -70.99
C PHE A 481 26.65 34.29 -72.36
N ARG A 482 25.89 34.77 -73.34
CA ARG A 482 26.31 35.01 -74.72
C ARG A 482 25.74 36.35 -75.21
N PRO A 483 26.48 37.45 -75.06
CA PRO A 483 26.02 38.77 -75.47
C PRO A 483 26.03 38.94 -76.98
N CYS A 484 25.12 39.77 -77.46
CA CYS A 484 24.92 40.07 -78.88
C CYS A 484 25.27 41.51 -79.24
N GLU A 485 25.23 42.39 -78.26
CA GLU A 485 25.50 43.81 -78.35
C GLU A 485 26.46 44.20 -77.22
N ASP A 486 27.20 45.30 -77.44
CA ASP A 486 28.06 45.93 -76.44
C ASP A 486 27.16 46.66 -75.41
N ASP A 487 26.62 45.89 -74.46
CA ASP A 487 25.67 46.35 -73.44
C ASP A 487 25.78 45.53 -72.16
N VAL A 488 25.21 46.06 -71.08
CA VAL A 488 25.10 45.39 -69.78
C VAL A 488 23.75 44.69 -69.68
N TYR A 489 23.78 43.40 -69.37
CA TYR A 489 22.60 42.55 -69.26
C TYR A 489 22.33 42.21 -67.80
N PHE A 490 21.07 42.32 -67.41
CA PHE A 490 20.56 41.86 -66.11
C PHE A 490 19.41 40.89 -66.31
N CYS A 491 19.31 39.89 -65.44
CA CYS A 491 18.22 38.91 -65.47
C CYS A 491 18.02 38.30 -64.08
N ASP A 492 16.77 37.99 -63.73
CA ASP A 492 16.45 37.27 -62.50
C ASP A 492 16.10 35.80 -62.81
N VAL A 493 16.62 34.89 -62.00
CA VAL A 493 16.29 33.47 -62.02
C VAL A 493 15.46 33.14 -60.79
N LEU A 494 14.21 32.77 -61.01
CA LEU A 494 13.33 32.22 -59.99
C LEU A 494 13.86 30.84 -59.59
N THR A 495 14.14 30.65 -58.31
CA THR A 495 14.67 29.37 -57.81
C THR A 495 13.59 28.48 -57.20
N GLY A 496 12.45 29.06 -56.80
CA GLY A 496 11.43 28.38 -56.00
C GLY A 496 11.76 28.30 -54.50
N CYS A 497 12.87 28.90 -54.08
CA CYS A 497 13.17 29.22 -52.69
C CYS A 497 12.81 30.69 -52.39
N ASP A 498 13.02 31.14 -51.15
CA ASP A 498 12.73 32.54 -50.80
C ASP A 498 13.71 33.53 -51.46
N ASP A 499 14.91 33.05 -51.84
CA ASP A 499 15.92 33.83 -52.56
C ASP A 499 15.96 33.46 -54.06
N ASP A 500 15.86 34.49 -54.90
CA ASP A 500 16.11 34.40 -56.35
C ASP A 500 17.58 34.70 -56.67
N VAL A 501 18.04 34.32 -57.87
CA VAL A 501 19.41 34.63 -58.32
C VAL A 501 19.40 35.77 -59.32
N LEU A 502 20.12 36.85 -59.02
CA LEU A 502 20.38 37.95 -59.94
C LEU A 502 21.58 37.60 -60.82
N LEU A 503 21.41 37.73 -62.12
CA LEU A 503 22.46 37.58 -63.12
C LEU A 503 22.88 38.96 -63.62
N ASP A 504 24.18 39.19 -63.71
CA ASP A 504 24.74 40.36 -64.38
C ASP A 504 25.91 39.98 -65.28
N GLY A 505 26.04 40.63 -66.44
CA GLY A 505 27.13 40.41 -67.37
C GLY A 505 27.22 41.53 -68.40
N GLU A 506 28.44 41.81 -68.87
CA GLU A 506 28.72 42.84 -69.86
C GLU A 506 29.22 42.19 -71.15
N GLY A 507 28.55 42.50 -72.25
CA GLY A 507 29.06 42.22 -73.59
C GLY A 507 30.04 43.28 -74.00
N ILE A 508 31.21 42.89 -74.53
CA ILE A 508 32.23 43.84 -74.98
C ILE A 508 32.64 43.59 -76.43
N GLY A 509 33.01 44.67 -77.11
CA GLY A 509 33.61 44.65 -78.44
C GLY A 509 32.67 45.08 -79.57
N ASP A 510 33.22 45.23 -80.77
CA ASP A 510 32.47 45.73 -81.91
C ASP A 510 31.72 44.61 -82.62
N ALA A 511 30.42 44.80 -82.84
CA ALA A 511 29.60 43.88 -83.63
C ALA A 511 30.15 43.64 -85.04
N CYS A 512 30.83 44.66 -85.57
CA CYS A 512 31.55 44.60 -86.83
C CYS A 512 33.02 44.92 -86.63
N ARG A 513 33.90 43.97 -86.94
CA ARG A 513 35.34 44.15 -86.92
C ARG A 513 35.90 44.22 -88.32
N VAL A 514 36.71 45.24 -88.61
CA VAL A 514 37.38 45.43 -89.91
C VAL A 514 38.89 45.24 -89.74
N ALA A 515 39.51 44.39 -90.57
CA ALA A 515 40.97 44.19 -90.52
C ALA A 515 41.59 43.77 -91.87
N PRO A 516 42.75 44.34 -92.27
CA PRO A 516 43.35 45.56 -91.72
C PRO A 516 42.49 46.80 -92.04
N VAL A 517 42.66 47.88 -91.25
CA VAL A 517 42.00 49.19 -91.46
C VAL A 517 42.82 50.12 -92.35
N ASP A 518 44.00 49.71 -92.78
CA ASP A 518 44.87 50.44 -93.69
C ASP A 518 45.42 49.49 -94.76
N LEU A 519 45.34 49.89 -96.03
CA LEU A 519 45.93 49.18 -97.17
C LEU A 519 46.92 50.09 -97.92
N ASP A 520 48.20 49.78 -97.80
CA ASP A 520 49.30 50.46 -98.50
C ASP A 520 49.80 49.64 -99.68
N PHE A 521 49.51 50.09 -100.89
CA PHE A 521 49.86 49.43 -102.14
C PHE A 521 51.32 49.65 -102.57
N GLY A 522 52.03 50.58 -101.93
CA GLY A 522 53.39 50.96 -102.28
C GLY A 522 53.51 51.57 -103.68
N ASP A 523 54.71 51.42 -104.27
CA ASP A 523 55.01 51.90 -105.63
C ASP A 523 54.49 50.92 -106.69
N VAL A 524 53.53 51.36 -107.50
CA VAL A 524 52.91 50.56 -108.56
C VAL A 524 53.17 51.19 -109.93
N PRO A 525 53.78 50.46 -110.90
CA PRO A 525 54.02 51.00 -112.23
C PRO A 525 52.73 51.41 -112.97
N ILE A 526 52.75 52.55 -113.66
CA ILE A 526 51.61 53.02 -114.47
C ILE A 526 51.19 51.94 -115.47
N GLY A 527 49.89 51.64 -115.51
CA GLY A 527 49.30 50.61 -116.37
C GLY A 527 49.41 49.18 -115.83
N SER A 528 49.94 48.99 -114.62
CA SER A 528 49.85 47.74 -113.84
C SER A 528 48.83 47.88 -112.70
N ALA A 529 48.50 46.76 -112.07
CA ALA A 529 47.53 46.72 -110.97
C ALA A 529 48.05 45.85 -109.83
N VAL A 530 47.84 46.30 -108.59
CA VAL A 530 48.14 45.53 -107.36
C VAL A 530 46.85 45.37 -106.56
N GLU A 531 46.66 44.18 -106.02
CA GLU A 531 45.50 43.83 -105.20
C GLU A 531 45.95 43.61 -103.75
N GLN A 532 45.21 44.20 -102.82
CA GLN A 532 45.22 43.85 -101.39
C GLN A 532 43.80 43.64 -100.91
N SER A 533 43.61 43.12 -99.72
CA SER A 533 42.28 42.85 -99.20
C SER A 533 42.17 43.16 -97.72
N PHE A 534 40.95 43.49 -97.32
CA PHE A 534 40.54 43.56 -95.93
C PHE A 534 39.34 42.65 -95.72
N THR A 535 39.04 42.38 -94.46
CA THR A 535 37.92 41.52 -94.08
C THR A 535 37.04 42.24 -93.07
N ILE A 536 35.73 42.13 -93.30
CA ILE A 536 34.67 42.56 -92.39
C ILE A 536 34.16 41.30 -91.72
N THR A 537 34.33 41.19 -90.40
CA THR A 537 33.86 40.05 -89.60
C THR A 537 32.67 40.48 -88.76
N ASN A 538 31.61 39.67 -88.77
CA ASN A 538 30.47 39.84 -87.87
C ASN A 538 30.72 39.03 -86.59
N ASP A 539 31.20 39.70 -85.55
CA ASP A 539 31.41 39.08 -84.24
C ASP A 539 30.10 39.06 -83.41
N SER A 540 29.02 39.72 -83.85
CA SER A 540 27.72 39.70 -83.14
C SER A 540 26.95 38.39 -83.32
N CYS A 541 25.88 38.22 -82.53
CA CYS A 541 24.97 37.08 -82.64
C CYS A 541 23.82 37.30 -83.66
N ALA A 542 23.73 38.49 -84.25
CA ALA A 542 22.71 38.88 -85.20
C ALA A 542 23.31 39.07 -86.61
N GLU A 543 22.46 39.13 -87.64
CA GLU A 543 22.93 39.36 -89.01
C GLU A 543 23.45 40.80 -89.16
N LEU A 544 24.72 40.95 -89.55
CA LEU A 544 25.34 42.25 -89.78
C LEU A 544 25.08 42.68 -91.23
N SER A 545 24.35 43.77 -91.41
CA SER A 545 24.05 44.35 -92.72
C SER A 545 24.66 45.74 -92.85
N GLY A 546 25.26 46.02 -94.00
CA GLY A 546 25.90 47.32 -94.28
C GLY A 546 26.01 47.61 -95.76
N VAL A 547 26.58 48.77 -96.09
CA VAL A 547 26.77 49.27 -97.45
C VAL A 547 28.22 49.68 -97.61
N LEU A 548 28.91 49.13 -98.61
CA LEU A 548 30.25 49.57 -98.96
C LEU A 548 30.18 50.74 -99.92
N SER A 549 30.96 51.78 -99.63
CA SER A 549 31.18 52.89 -100.54
C SER A 549 32.67 53.17 -100.64
N LEU A 550 33.14 53.50 -101.84
CA LEU A 550 34.52 53.92 -102.07
C LEU A 550 34.52 55.44 -102.29
N ASP A 551 35.20 56.17 -101.42
CA ASP A 551 35.57 57.57 -101.66
C ASP A 551 36.97 57.58 -102.28
N ASP A 552 37.02 57.76 -103.59
CA ASP A 552 38.23 57.76 -104.40
C ASP A 552 38.22 58.98 -105.35
N PRO A 553 38.91 60.07 -104.99
CA PRO A 553 38.93 61.29 -105.79
C PRO A 553 39.70 61.14 -107.11
N ASP A 554 40.62 60.16 -107.21
CA ASP A 554 41.51 59.96 -108.36
C ASP A 554 41.01 58.86 -109.32
N ASP A 555 39.99 58.08 -108.92
CA ASP A 555 39.36 56.99 -109.70
C ASP A 555 40.37 55.89 -110.11
N VAL A 556 41.23 55.52 -109.15
CA VAL A 556 42.36 54.58 -109.30
C VAL A 556 42.21 53.31 -108.45
N PHE A 557 41.25 53.27 -107.52
CA PHE A 557 40.92 52.11 -106.69
C PHE A 557 39.61 51.45 -107.16
N THR A 558 39.55 50.13 -107.11
CA THR A 558 38.33 49.37 -107.44
C THR A 558 38.10 48.25 -106.43
N LEU A 559 36.83 48.01 -106.07
CA LEU A 559 36.42 46.98 -105.10
C LEU A 559 35.94 45.70 -105.79
N VAL A 560 36.38 44.54 -105.28
CA VAL A 560 35.93 43.21 -105.69
C VAL A 560 35.56 42.39 -104.45
N PRO A 561 34.31 41.92 -104.31
CA PRO A 561 33.18 42.18 -105.20
C PRO A 561 32.74 43.64 -105.16
N SER A 562 32.16 44.14 -106.26
CA SER A 562 31.56 45.49 -106.35
C SER A 562 30.18 45.52 -105.65
N VAL A 563 30.12 45.03 -104.41
CA VAL A 563 28.89 44.94 -103.62
C VAL A 563 28.57 46.30 -103.02
N ALA A 564 27.40 46.85 -103.37
CA ALA A 564 26.89 48.05 -102.72
C ALA A 564 26.34 47.73 -101.31
N ALA A 565 25.85 46.52 -101.05
CA ALA A 565 25.37 46.10 -99.73
C ALA A 565 25.88 44.70 -99.41
N TYR A 566 26.15 44.46 -98.14
CA TYR A 566 26.48 43.14 -97.61
C TYR A 566 25.51 42.75 -96.50
N SER A 567 25.37 41.44 -96.33
CA SER A 567 24.73 40.79 -95.20
C SER A 567 25.66 39.64 -94.81
N ILE A 568 26.16 39.69 -93.58
CA ILE A 568 27.13 38.73 -93.05
C ILE A 568 26.42 38.03 -91.88
N PRO A 569 26.15 36.72 -91.98
CA PRO A 569 25.61 35.94 -90.87
C PRO A 569 26.52 36.00 -89.62
N PRO A 570 25.99 35.71 -88.42
CA PRO A 570 26.78 35.65 -87.19
C PRO A 570 28.01 34.74 -87.32
N GLY A 571 29.19 35.25 -86.96
CA GLY A 571 30.47 34.53 -87.01
C GLY A 571 31.09 34.40 -88.40
N ASP A 572 30.39 34.80 -89.47
CA ASP A 572 30.92 34.81 -90.83
C ASP A 572 31.75 36.07 -91.09
N SER A 573 32.41 36.11 -92.25
CA SER A 573 33.20 37.26 -92.69
C SER A 573 33.07 37.49 -94.20
N LEU A 574 33.15 38.75 -94.60
CA LEU A 574 33.25 39.18 -95.99
C LEU A 574 34.67 39.69 -96.26
N THR A 575 35.40 39.00 -97.13
CA THR A 575 36.67 39.52 -97.65
C THR A 575 36.41 40.41 -98.86
N VAL A 576 36.92 41.64 -98.82
CA VAL A 576 36.84 42.62 -99.90
C VAL A 576 38.25 42.86 -100.42
N ALA A 577 38.45 42.58 -101.70
CA ALA A 577 39.68 42.92 -102.41
C ALA A 577 39.58 44.35 -102.97
N VAL A 578 40.68 45.09 -102.86
CA VAL A 578 40.84 46.43 -103.39
C VAL A 578 41.99 46.38 -104.39
N THR A 579 41.74 46.79 -105.63
CA THR A 579 42.75 46.85 -106.69
C THR A 579 43.12 48.30 -106.97
N PHE A 580 44.41 48.64 -106.86
CA PHE A 580 44.97 49.94 -107.21
C PHE A 580 45.61 49.90 -108.60
N THR A 581 45.21 50.82 -109.48
CA THR A 581 45.71 50.96 -110.87
C THR A 581 46.06 52.44 -111.14
N PRO A 582 47.32 52.87 -110.92
CA PRO A 582 47.72 54.27 -111.08
C PRO A 582 47.70 54.73 -112.54
N ALA A 583 47.20 55.94 -112.77
CA ALA A 583 47.13 56.59 -114.09
C ALA A 583 48.30 57.57 -114.35
N ASP A 584 48.96 58.06 -113.30
CA ASP A 584 50.09 58.98 -113.32
C ASP A 584 51.09 58.65 -112.20
N GLU A 585 52.11 59.50 -111.97
CA GLU A 585 53.18 59.28 -110.98
C GLU A 585 52.89 59.94 -109.62
N ASP A 586 51.61 60.27 -109.33
CA ASP A 586 51.22 60.92 -108.09
C ASP A 586 50.89 59.91 -106.98
N LEU A 587 50.80 60.42 -105.74
CA LEU A 587 50.35 59.66 -104.58
C LEU A 587 48.82 59.79 -104.48
N SER A 588 48.14 58.66 -104.54
CA SER A 588 46.67 58.59 -104.45
C SER A 588 46.24 58.10 -103.08
N PHE A 589 45.13 58.65 -102.61
CA PHE A 589 44.48 58.29 -101.35
C PHE A 589 43.02 57.95 -101.62
N GLY A 590 42.49 57.01 -100.85
CA GLY A 590 41.07 56.68 -100.87
C GLY A 590 40.61 56.16 -99.51
N THR A 591 39.30 56.05 -99.34
CA THR A 591 38.71 55.44 -98.14
C THR A 591 37.58 54.51 -98.54
N VAL A 592 37.59 53.28 -98.05
CA VAL A 592 36.44 52.39 -98.13
C VAL A 592 35.59 52.62 -96.89
N ILE A 593 34.43 53.25 -97.08
CA ILE A 593 33.43 53.39 -96.03
C ILE A 593 32.76 52.03 -95.85
N THR A 594 32.96 51.41 -94.70
CA THR A 594 32.53 50.03 -94.47
C THR A 594 31.10 49.94 -93.94
N GLY A 595 30.61 51.01 -93.31
CA GLY A 595 29.35 50.98 -92.55
C GLY A 595 29.50 50.38 -91.14
N CYS A 596 30.73 50.07 -90.74
CA CYS A 596 31.12 49.71 -89.39
C CYS A 596 31.68 50.94 -88.65
N PHE A 597 32.19 50.76 -87.44
CA PHE A 597 32.86 51.86 -86.73
C PHE A 597 34.17 52.27 -87.42
N ASP A 598 34.93 51.29 -87.92
CA ASP A 598 36.17 51.51 -88.65
C ASP A 598 35.98 51.49 -90.16
N ASP A 599 36.51 52.52 -90.83
CA ASP A 599 36.67 52.55 -92.29
C ASP A 599 38.09 52.08 -92.68
N VAL A 600 38.29 51.76 -93.97
CA VAL A 600 39.60 51.31 -94.47
C VAL A 600 40.29 52.42 -95.26
N GLU A 601 41.43 52.90 -94.78
CA GLU A 601 42.26 53.89 -95.48
C GLU A 601 43.10 53.22 -96.58
N LEU A 602 43.18 53.86 -97.75
CA LEU A 602 43.91 53.38 -98.92
C LEU A 602 45.01 54.37 -99.30
N VAL A 603 46.20 53.86 -99.60
CA VAL A 603 47.31 54.67 -100.12
C VAL A 603 48.13 53.91 -101.16
N GLY A 604 48.49 54.57 -102.26
CA GLY A 604 49.36 53.98 -103.29
C GLY A 604 50.04 55.05 -104.13
N ALA A 605 51.25 54.78 -104.61
CA ALA A 605 52.01 55.70 -105.44
C ALA A 605 52.20 55.13 -106.85
N GLY A 606 51.86 55.91 -107.88
CA GLY A 606 52.21 55.56 -109.24
C GLY A 606 53.70 55.80 -109.52
N VAL A 607 54.35 54.89 -110.25
CA VAL A 607 55.73 55.08 -110.71
C VAL A 607 55.86 54.81 -112.20
N ALA A 608 56.87 55.43 -112.84
CA ALA A 608 57.16 55.21 -114.25
C ALA A 608 57.31 53.71 -114.57
N PRO A 609 56.80 53.23 -115.73
CA PRO A 609 57.08 51.87 -116.19
C PRO A 609 58.59 51.69 -116.37
N GLY A 610 59.16 50.72 -115.65
CA GLY A 610 60.60 50.39 -115.70
C GLY A 610 61.07 49.71 -116.98
#